data_AF-A0AAV9ZV48-F1
#
_entry.id   AF-A0AAV9ZV48-F1
#
_cell.length_a   1.000
_cell.length_b   1.000
_cell.length_c   1.000
_cell.angle_alpha   90.00
_cell.angle_beta   90.00
_cell.angle_gamma   90.00
#
_symmetry.space_group_name_H-M   'P 1'
#
loop_
_entity.id
_entity.type
_entity.pdbx_description
1 polymer ?
#
loop_
_entity_poly.entity_id
_entity_poly.type
_entity_poly.pdbx_seq_one_letter_code
_entity_poly.pdbx_strand_id
1 'polypeptide(L)'
;MHDSKTALTVATAVFVLLSLRSIIRRRRSATVRDIDGPESKSWKFGNLADLLLPPSYGQYEFAWTKLFGAVYRIKGCFGQNRLVVSDPLALHSNHMKFD
;
A
#
# COMPACT_ATOMS: atom_id res chain seq x y z
N MET A 1 -27.82 -32.34 -7.23
CA MET A 1 -26.93 -31.88 -8.33
C MET A 1 -27.04 -30.38 -8.61
N HIS A 2 -27.48 -29.57 -7.63
CA HIS A 2 -27.67 -28.12 -7.79
C HIS A 2 -26.59 -27.31 -7.04
N ASP A 3 -26.01 -27.87 -5.97
CA ASP A 3 -25.08 -27.16 -5.08
C ASP A 3 -23.65 -26.97 -5.61
N SER A 4 -23.18 -27.83 -6.52
CA SER A 4 -21.81 -27.69 -7.06
C SER A 4 -21.68 -26.50 -8.02
N LYS A 5 -22.75 -26.18 -8.76
CA LYS A 5 -22.77 -25.07 -9.72
C LYS A 5 -22.91 -23.71 -9.04
N THR A 6 -23.67 -23.63 -7.95
CA THR A 6 -23.80 -22.42 -7.13
C THR A 6 -22.50 -22.12 -6.40
N ALA A 7 -21.81 -23.14 -5.85
CA ALA A 7 -20.50 -22.95 -5.24
C ALA A 7 -19.45 -22.42 -6.24
N LEU A 8 -19.43 -22.97 -7.47
CA LEU A 8 -18.48 -22.53 -8.50
C LEU A 8 -18.75 -21.08 -8.96
N THR A 9 -20.02 -20.71 -9.12
CA THR A 9 -20.40 -19.34 -9.52
C THR A 9 -20.12 -18.31 -8.43
N VAL A 10 -20.29 -18.66 -7.16
CA VAL A 10 -19.89 -17.80 -6.04
C VAL A 10 -18.36 -17.64 -6.00
N ALA A 11 -17.61 -18.73 -6.18
CA ALA A 11 -16.14 -18.67 -6.19
C ALA A 11 -15.60 -17.78 -7.31
N THR A 12 -16.16 -17.89 -8.53
CA THR A 12 -15.76 -17.02 -9.65
C THR A 12 -16.15 -15.57 -9.43
N ALA A 13 -17.35 -15.29 -8.90
CA ALA A 13 -17.77 -13.93 -8.58
C ALA A 13 -16.86 -13.28 -7.52
N VAL A 14 -16.50 -14.02 -6.47
CA VAL A 14 -15.55 -13.55 -5.45
C VAL A 14 -14.18 -13.30 -6.06
N PHE A 15 -13.68 -14.20 -6.91
CA PHE A 15 -12.39 -14.03 -7.58
C PHE A 15 -12.37 -12.79 -8.48
N VAL A 16 -13.43 -12.54 -9.25
CA VAL A 16 -13.58 -11.35 -10.11
C VAL A 16 -13.64 -10.08 -9.25
N LEU A 17 -14.39 -10.07 -8.16
CA LEU A 17 -14.45 -8.93 -7.24
C LEU A 17 -13.08 -8.63 -6.61
N LEU A 18 -12.35 -9.64 -6.16
CA LEU A 18 -11.02 -9.48 -5.56
C LEU A 18 -9.99 -8.97 -6.57
N SER A 19 -10.02 -9.50 -7.80
CA SER A 19 -9.11 -9.08 -8.87
C SER A 19 -9.43 -7.65 -9.33
N LEU A 20 -10.70 -7.30 -9.51
CA LEU A 20 -11.11 -5.92 -9.84
C LEU A 20 -10.70 -4.94 -8.73
N ARG A 21 -10.95 -5.28 -7.46
CA ARG A 21 -10.52 -4.48 -6.30
C ARG A 21 -9.00 -4.29 -6.29
N SER A 22 -8.25 -5.33 -6.63
CA SER A 22 -6.79 -5.28 -6.70
C SER A 22 -6.29 -4.39 -7.84
N ILE A 23 -6.93 -4.42 -9.01
CA ILE A 23 -6.61 -3.56 -10.16
C ILE A 23 -6.91 -2.10 -9.83
N ILE A 24 -8.08 -1.81 -9.26
CA ILE A 24 -8.46 -0.44 -8.86
C ILE A 24 -7.47 0.11 -7.83
N ARG A 25 -7.10 -0.70 -6.82
CA ARG A 25 -6.08 -0.33 -5.83
C ARG A 25 -4.73 -0.04 -6.49
N ARG A 26 -4.26 -0.89 -7.39
CA ARG A 26 -3.00 -0.68 -8.14
C ARG A 26 -3.03 0.61 -8.95
N ARG A 27 -4.15 0.90 -9.64
CA ARG A 27 -4.30 2.14 -10.43
C ARG A 27 -4.30 3.40 -9.56
N ARG A 28 -4.98 3.38 -8.41
CA ARG A 28 -4.91 4.50 -7.45
C ARG A 28 -3.50 4.72 -6.93
N SER A 29 -2.78 3.64 -6.59
CA SER A 29 -1.37 3.71 -6.21
C SER A 29 -0.43 4.18 -7.33
N ALA A 30 -0.79 4.01 -8.61
CA ALA A 30 0.04 4.47 -9.72
C ALA A 30 0.15 6.00 -9.80
N THR A 31 -0.82 6.74 -9.26
CA THR A 31 -0.80 8.22 -9.22
C THR A 31 0.34 8.74 -8.33
N VAL A 32 0.77 7.95 -7.34
CA VAL A 32 1.85 8.29 -6.40
C VAL A 32 3.25 8.03 -6.99
N ARG A 33 3.35 7.52 -8.23
CA ARG A 33 4.62 7.08 -8.82
C ARG A 33 5.67 8.19 -8.96
N ASP A 34 5.23 9.44 -9.03
CA ASP A 34 6.07 10.63 -9.23
C ASP A 34 6.74 11.14 -7.94
N ILE A 35 6.46 10.48 -6.80
CA ILE A 35 7.04 10.84 -5.51
C ILE A 35 8.28 9.99 -5.25
N ASP A 36 9.37 10.69 -4.89
CA ASP A 36 10.63 10.09 -4.50
C ASP A 36 10.47 9.17 -3.30
N GLY A 37 11.28 8.11 -3.27
CA GLY A 37 11.21 7.15 -2.19
C GLY A 37 12.23 6.03 -2.31
N PRO A 38 12.44 5.28 -1.22
CA PRO A 38 13.45 4.23 -1.14
C PRO A 38 13.26 3.14 -2.20
N GLU A 39 14.37 2.72 -2.80
CA GLU A 39 14.39 1.61 -3.75
C GLU A 39 13.86 0.32 -3.11
N SER A 40 13.04 -0.40 -3.86
CA SER A 40 12.45 -1.65 -3.38
C SER A 40 13.47 -2.76 -3.37
N LYS A 41 13.87 -3.22 -2.18
CA LYS A 41 14.78 -4.39 -2.03
C LYS A 41 14.20 -5.69 -2.56
N SER A 42 12.88 -5.80 -2.71
CA SER A 42 12.23 -7.03 -3.19
C SER A 42 10.94 -6.73 -3.93
N TRP A 43 10.65 -7.45 -5.02
CA TRP A 43 9.37 -7.30 -5.74
C TRP A 43 8.19 -7.78 -4.87
N LYS A 44 8.33 -8.88 -4.14
CA LYS A 44 7.22 -9.49 -3.39
C LYS A 44 6.75 -8.65 -2.21
N PHE A 45 7.68 -8.12 -1.40
CA PHE A 45 7.36 -7.34 -0.19
C PHE A 45 7.70 -5.85 -0.29
N GLY A 46 8.43 -5.43 -1.31
CA GLY A 46 8.88 -4.03 -1.42
C GLY A 46 9.77 -3.65 -0.24
N ASN A 47 9.38 -2.57 0.42
CA ASN A 47 10.01 -1.98 1.62
C ASN A 47 9.26 -2.37 2.91
N LEU A 48 8.19 -3.17 2.83
CA LEU A 48 7.42 -3.58 4.02
C LEU A 48 8.21 -4.49 4.94
N ALA A 49 9.16 -5.27 4.43
CA ALA A 49 9.99 -6.13 5.28
C ALA A 49 10.86 -5.29 6.24
N ASP A 50 11.48 -4.23 5.72
CA ASP A 50 12.25 -3.26 6.53
C ASP A 50 11.33 -2.49 7.50
N LEU A 51 10.07 -2.25 7.13
CA LEU A 51 9.11 -1.55 7.97
C LEU A 51 8.53 -2.42 9.11
N LEU A 52 8.23 -3.69 8.82
CA LEU A 52 7.50 -4.60 9.72
C LEU A 52 8.41 -5.47 10.58
N LEU A 53 9.62 -5.77 10.11
CA LEU A 53 10.59 -6.62 10.81
C LEU A 53 11.93 -5.92 11.08
N PRO A 54 11.97 -4.64 11.50
CA PRO A 54 13.22 -4.01 11.86
C PRO A 54 13.70 -4.50 13.24
N PRO A 55 15.02 -4.53 13.47
CA PRO A 55 15.60 -4.73 14.81
C PRO A 55 15.15 -3.65 15.82
N SER A 56 14.86 -2.44 15.32
CA SER A 56 14.36 -1.31 16.11
C SER A 56 13.27 -0.57 15.34
N TYR A 57 12.11 -0.39 15.98
CA TYR A 57 10.97 0.30 15.38
C TYR A 57 11.33 1.75 15.00
N GLY A 58 10.86 2.18 13.83
CA GLY A 58 11.05 3.54 13.33
C GLY A 58 12.42 3.83 12.70
N GLN A 59 13.43 2.96 12.83
CA GLN A 59 14.78 3.23 12.30
C GLN A 59 14.76 3.58 10.80
N TYR A 60 14.06 2.78 10.00
CA TYR A 60 13.94 3.01 8.55
C TYR A 60 13.05 4.20 8.23
N GLU A 61 11.96 4.39 8.99
CA GLU A 61 11.03 5.52 8.79
C GLU A 61 11.72 6.85 9.07
N PHE A 62 12.50 6.97 10.14
CA PHE A 62 13.28 8.17 10.45
C PHE A 62 14.38 8.42 9.42
N ALA A 63 15.08 7.36 8.98
CA ALA A 63 16.09 7.47 7.93
C ALA A 63 15.49 7.97 6.61
N TRP A 64 14.36 7.41 6.17
CA TRP A 64 13.69 7.82 4.94
C TRP A 64 13.07 9.20 5.05
N THR A 65 12.48 9.55 6.19
CA THR A 65 11.96 10.91 6.43
C THR A 65 13.09 11.95 6.38
N LYS A 66 14.29 11.61 6.87
CA LYS A 66 15.46 12.50 6.78
C LYS A 66 16.00 12.64 5.36
N LEU A 67 15.88 11.60 4.53
CA LEU A 67 16.40 11.57 3.16
C LEU A 67 15.43 12.18 2.13
N PHE A 68 14.14 11.88 2.24
CA PHE A 68 13.11 12.24 1.27
C PHE A 68 12.16 13.33 1.79
N GLY A 69 12.27 13.71 3.06
CA GLY A 69 11.41 14.71 3.70
C GLY A 69 10.12 14.14 4.27
N ALA A 70 9.16 15.04 4.55
CA ALA A 70 7.91 14.70 5.22
C ALA A 70 6.94 13.86 4.37
N VAL A 71 7.17 13.73 3.06
CA VAL A 71 6.32 12.98 2.13
C VAL A 71 7.20 12.12 1.24
N TYR A 72 7.04 10.80 1.31
CA TYR A 72 7.81 9.87 0.51
C TYR A 72 7.04 8.61 0.14
N ARG A 73 7.46 7.95 -0.94
CA ARG A 73 6.80 6.73 -1.43
C ARG A 73 7.49 5.47 -0.92
N ILE A 74 6.72 4.53 -0.40
CA ILE A 74 7.19 3.17 -0.14
C ILE A 74 6.54 2.16 -1.09
N LYS A 75 7.27 1.11 -1.46
CA LYS A 75 6.65 -0.04 -2.15
C LYS A 75 6.15 -1.05 -1.11
N GLY A 76 4.89 -1.39 -1.19
CA GLY A 76 4.28 -2.50 -0.47
C GLY A 76 4.29 -3.80 -1.27
N CYS A 77 3.55 -4.79 -0.78
CA CYS A 77 3.52 -6.12 -1.38
C CYS A 77 3.05 -6.08 -2.83
N PHE A 78 3.65 -6.92 -3.67
CA PHE A 78 3.35 -7.03 -5.10
C PHE A 78 3.52 -5.72 -5.90
N GLY A 79 4.43 -4.84 -5.46
CA GLY A 79 4.73 -3.57 -6.14
C GLY A 79 3.65 -2.51 -5.98
N GLN A 80 2.81 -2.60 -4.95
CA GLN A 80 1.88 -1.53 -4.59
C GLN A 80 2.67 -0.29 -4.15
N ASN A 81 2.35 0.89 -4.68
CA ASN A 81 2.92 2.13 -4.15
C ASN A 81 2.05 2.65 -3.01
N ARG A 82 2.65 2.99 -1.88
CA ARG A 82 1.99 3.66 -0.76
C ARG A 82 2.72 4.96 -0.47
N LEU A 83 1.95 6.00 -0.19
CA LEU A 83 2.46 7.29 0.25
C LEU A 83 2.59 7.27 1.78
N VAL A 84 3.73 7.72 2.27
CA VAL A 84 3.93 8.02 3.69
C VAL A 84 3.93 9.54 3.83
N VAL A 85 3.14 10.05 4.78
CA VAL A 85 3.01 11.46 5.09
C VAL A 85 3.25 11.63 6.59
N SER A 86 4.35 12.30 6.93
CA SER A 86 4.80 12.60 8.29
C SER A 86 4.59 14.08 8.65
N ASP A 87 3.85 14.83 7.84
CA ASP A 87 3.55 16.24 8.08
C ASP A 87 2.35 16.38 9.05
N PRO A 88 2.51 17.00 10.24
CA PRO A 88 1.44 17.20 11.20
C PRO A 88 0.26 18.03 10.65
N LEU A 89 0.51 18.97 9.72
CA LEU A 89 -0.55 19.77 9.10
C LEU A 89 -1.38 18.94 8.12
N ALA A 90 -0.72 18.09 7.33
CA ALA A 90 -1.39 17.18 6.41
C ALA A 90 -2.22 16.11 7.15
N LEU A 91 -1.74 15.62 8.30
CA LEU A 91 -2.50 14.70 9.16
C LEU A 91 -3.74 15.38 9.75
N HIS A 92 -3.63 16.64 10.15
CA HIS A 92 -4.77 17.41 10.65
C HIS A 92 -5.86 17.58 9.57
N SER A 93 -5.48 17.84 8.32
CA SER A 93 -6.42 17.99 7.20
C SER A 93 -7.22 16.72 6.86
N ASN A 94 -6.65 15.54 7.13
CA ASN A 94 -7.30 14.25 6.86
C ASN A 94 -8.23 13.78 8.00
N HIS A 95 -8.16 14.41 9.18
CA HIS A 95 -9.01 14.07 10.33
C HIS A 95 -10.39 14.77 10.28
N MET A 96 -10.61 15.73 9.36
CA MET A 96 -11.81 16.57 9.31
C MET A 96 -12.86 16.13 8.25
N LYS A 97 -12.81 14.89 7.77
CA LYS A 97 -13.76 14.36 6.76
C LYS A 97 -14.44 13.03 7.17
N PHE A 98 -14.74 12.89 8.46
CA PHE A 98 -15.64 11.86 8.97
C PHE A 98 -16.93 12.51 9.47
N ASP A 99 -17.71 13.06 8.56
CA ASP A 99 -19.15 13.31 8.73
C ASP A 99 -19.87 12.81 7.47
#